data_AF-A0A257MVJ6-F1
#
_entry.id   AF-A0A257MVJ6-F1
#
_cell.length_a   1.000
_cell.length_b   1.000
_cell.length_c   1.000
_cell.angle_alpha   90.00
_cell.angle_beta   90.00
_cell.angle_gamma   90.00
#
_symmetry.space_group_name_H-M   'P 1'
#
loop_
_entity.id
_entity.type
_entity.pdbx_description
1 polymer ?
#
loop_
_entity_poly.entity_id
_entity_poly.type
_entity_poly.pdbx_seq_one_letter_code
_entity_poly.pdbx_strand_id
1 'polypeptide(L)'
;MATTNRFNQDPNEDVLKQILAEVIELRQKIELNATRRLQKYQGNYQSGTFSKSAFNLAHYLAMRQFDLRHLQDRLAQAGLSSLGRSEASVIATLDSLIEVLKRATDKHYLPGEKNAGEYGFNRGQQLLEQHTIELFGPFHEHGRAHVMVTLPTEASWDYTLVSSLLEKGMTCARINCAHDDPVLWQGIIRNVRRAETEMGRSCCILMDLAGHKIRTGPIALGPPIHHIRVQKDRTGMVVAPGYLILTSNAESPSVDNSLFKVSIPKPLHQKLAPGIYLGFIDYQNKQRYLKVDNADNGSTDR
;
A
#
# COMPACT_ATOMS: atom_id res chain seq x y z
N MET A 1 -32.48 -16.95 -62.64
CA MET A 1 -31.59 -17.56 -61.64
C MET A 1 -31.31 -16.52 -60.57
N ALA A 2 -31.90 -16.69 -59.39
CA ALA A 2 -31.68 -15.83 -58.24
C ALA A 2 -30.34 -16.20 -57.60
N THR A 3 -29.32 -15.38 -57.79
CA THR A 3 -28.07 -15.45 -57.04
C THR A 3 -28.33 -14.95 -55.64
N THR A 4 -28.44 -15.91 -54.73
CA THR A 4 -28.56 -15.70 -53.29
C THR A 4 -27.31 -14.98 -52.79
N ASN A 5 -27.51 -13.77 -52.30
CA ASN A 5 -26.51 -12.90 -51.69
C ASN A 5 -26.12 -13.51 -50.32
N ARG A 6 -25.20 -14.48 -50.32
CA ARG A 6 -24.70 -15.12 -49.09
C ARG A 6 -23.64 -14.22 -48.44
N PHE A 7 -24.06 -13.57 -47.34
CA PHE A 7 -23.28 -13.26 -46.15
C PHE A 7 -21.88 -12.66 -46.35
N ASN A 8 -21.86 -11.34 -46.53
CA ASN A 8 -20.70 -10.52 -46.15
C ASN A 8 -20.98 -9.96 -44.74
N GLN A 9 -21.08 -10.84 -43.73
CA GLN A 9 -21.15 -10.42 -42.34
C GLN A 9 -19.73 -10.05 -41.91
N ASP A 10 -19.48 -8.78 -41.65
CA ASP A 10 -18.22 -8.33 -41.05
C ASP A 10 -18.12 -8.96 -39.64
N PRO A 11 -17.17 -9.87 -39.39
CA PRO A 11 -17.03 -10.52 -38.10
C PRO A 11 -16.86 -9.52 -36.95
N ASN A 12 -16.34 -8.32 -37.24
CA ASN A 12 -16.21 -7.27 -36.25
C ASN A 12 -17.56 -6.66 -35.86
N GLU A 13 -18.52 -6.58 -36.78
CA GLU A 13 -19.85 -6.03 -36.50
C GLU A 13 -20.61 -6.91 -35.49
N ASP A 14 -20.53 -8.23 -35.63
CA ASP A 14 -21.16 -9.17 -34.71
C ASP A 14 -20.49 -9.12 -33.31
N VAL A 15 -19.17 -9.00 -33.25
CA VAL A 15 -18.44 -8.82 -31.98
C VAL A 15 -18.88 -7.54 -31.29
N LEU A 16 -18.96 -6.41 -32.01
CA LEU A 16 -19.41 -5.13 -31.45
C LEU A 16 -20.86 -5.18 -30.96
N LYS A 17 -21.76 -5.89 -31.66
CA LYS A 17 -23.15 -6.10 -31.21
C LYS A 17 -23.21 -6.92 -29.92
N GLN A 18 -22.38 -7.95 -29.78
CA GLN A 18 -22.29 -8.73 -28.55
C GLN A 18 -21.75 -7.88 -27.39
N ILE A 19 -20.70 -7.10 -27.61
CA ILE A 19 -20.16 -6.16 -26.61
C ILE A 19 -21.26 -5.15 -26.20
N LEU A 20 -22.00 -4.60 -27.17
CA LEU A 20 -23.10 -3.65 -26.89
C LEU A 20 -24.15 -4.25 -25.96
N ALA A 21 -24.62 -5.46 -26.27
CA ALA A 21 -25.61 -6.16 -25.44
C ALA A 21 -25.09 -6.37 -24.00
N GLU A 22 -23.85 -6.82 -23.86
CA GLU A 22 -23.21 -7.07 -22.56
C GLU A 22 -23.00 -5.78 -21.75
N VAL A 23 -22.57 -4.68 -22.38
CA VAL A 23 -22.39 -3.39 -21.71
C VAL A 23 -23.73 -2.80 -21.26
N ILE A 24 -24.80 -2.94 -22.06
CA ILE A 24 -26.16 -2.53 -21.67
C ILE A 24 -26.61 -3.31 -20.44
N GLU A 25 -26.46 -4.63 -20.46
CA GLU A 25 -26.84 -5.50 -19.34
C GLU A 25 -26.02 -5.14 -18.08
N LEU A 26 -24.71 -4.95 -18.21
CA LEU A 26 -23.83 -4.55 -17.12
C LEU A 26 -24.27 -3.22 -16.50
N ARG A 27 -24.56 -2.21 -17.34
CA ARG A 27 -25.03 -0.89 -16.89
C ARG A 27 -26.33 -0.99 -16.09
N GLN A 28 -27.29 -1.78 -16.54
CA GLN A 28 -28.55 -2.00 -15.82
C GLN A 28 -28.33 -2.71 -14.48
N LYS A 29 -27.49 -3.75 -14.45
CA LYS A 29 -27.16 -4.47 -13.21
C LYS A 29 -26.44 -3.58 -12.20
N ILE A 30 -25.52 -2.73 -12.65
CA ILE A 30 -24.81 -1.76 -11.81
C ILE A 30 -25.80 -0.77 -11.17
N GLU A 31 -26.70 -0.18 -11.96
CA GLU A 31 -27.72 0.77 -11.47
C GLU A 31 -28.61 0.13 -10.38
N LEU A 32 -29.10 -1.09 -10.64
CA LEU A 32 -29.94 -1.83 -9.71
C LEU A 32 -29.19 -2.13 -8.39
N ASN A 33 -27.95 -2.63 -8.49
CA ASN A 33 -27.15 -2.98 -7.31
C ASN A 33 -26.72 -1.74 -6.52
N ALA A 34 -26.44 -0.62 -7.19
CA ALA A 34 -26.13 0.65 -6.56
C ALA A 34 -27.35 1.20 -5.80
N THR A 35 -28.53 1.20 -6.43
CA THR A 35 -29.78 1.63 -5.80
C THR A 35 -30.09 0.79 -4.56
N ARG A 36 -30.01 -0.54 -4.67
CA ARG A 36 -30.22 -1.46 -3.53
C ARG A 36 -29.20 -1.21 -2.41
N ARG A 37 -27.95 -0.89 -2.75
CA ARG A 37 -26.93 -0.55 -1.77
C ARG A 37 -27.29 0.74 -1.04
N LEU A 38 -27.64 1.80 -1.77
CA LEU A 38 -27.97 3.11 -1.18
C LEU A 38 -29.20 3.05 -0.27
N GLN A 39 -30.23 2.28 -0.62
CA GLN A 39 -31.40 2.07 0.24
C GLN A 39 -31.03 1.61 1.66
N LYS A 40 -29.99 0.79 1.82
CA LYS A 40 -29.52 0.32 3.14
C LYS A 40 -28.95 1.43 4.02
N TYR A 41 -28.49 2.53 3.42
CA TYR A 41 -27.82 3.64 4.12
C TYR A 41 -28.69 4.90 4.16
N GLN A 42 -29.93 4.84 3.71
CA GLN A 42 -30.82 6.01 3.65
C GLN A 42 -31.04 6.64 5.04
N GLY A 43 -31.14 5.82 6.08
CA GLY A 43 -31.27 6.28 7.47
C GLY A 43 -30.00 6.94 8.04
N ASN A 44 -28.84 6.76 7.41
CA ASN A 44 -27.57 7.34 7.87
C ASN A 44 -27.32 8.74 7.29
N TYR A 45 -28.12 9.17 6.31
CA TYR A 45 -27.99 10.48 5.67
C TYR A 45 -29.09 11.42 6.16
N GLN A 46 -28.71 12.37 7.01
CA GLN A 46 -29.64 13.32 7.64
C GLN A 46 -30.47 14.14 6.63
N SER A 47 -29.92 14.43 5.45
CA SER A 47 -30.61 15.17 4.38
C SER A 47 -31.65 14.33 3.60
N GLY A 48 -31.68 13.01 3.80
CA GLY A 48 -32.49 12.07 3.02
C GLY A 48 -32.12 11.96 1.53
N THR A 49 -31.15 12.75 1.05
CA THR A 49 -30.74 12.82 -0.36
C THR A 49 -29.25 12.53 -0.49
N PHE A 50 -28.90 11.55 -1.33
CA PHE A 50 -27.51 11.21 -1.61
C PHE A 50 -26.87 12.20 -2.59
N SER A 51 -25.60 12.53 -2.37
CA SER A 51 -24.83 13.34 -3.31
C SER A 51 -24.51 12.56 -4.60
N LYS A 52 -24.21 13.29 -5.69
CA LYS A 52 -23.76 12.67 -6.95
C LYS A 52 -22.53 11.78 -6.74
N SER A 53 -21.61 12.17 -5.86
CA SER A 53 -20.44 11.36 -5.49
C SER A 53 -20.82 10.08 -4.76
N ALA A 54 -21.83 10.11 -3.88
CA ALA A 54 -22.33 8.90 -3.21
C ALA A 54 -22.97 7.93 -4.21
N PHE A 55 -23.75 8.43 -5.18
CA PHE A 55 -24.26 7.61 -6.28
C PHE A 55 -23.13 6.99 -7.10
N ASN A 56 -22.14 7.78 -7.52
CA ASN A 56 -21.01 7.25 -8.27
C ASN A 56 -20.20 6.21 -7.49
N LEU A 57 -19.98 6.41 -6.19
CA LEU A 57 -19.35 5.41 -5.32
C LEU A 57 -20.18 4.12 -5.27
N ALA A 58 -21.50 4.20 -5.16
CA ALA A 58 -22.37 3.03 -5.18
C ALA A 58 -22.31 2.29 -6.53
N HIS A 59 -22.27 3.02 -7.65
CA HIS A 59 -22.05 2.46 -8.99
C HIS A 59 -20.70 1.77 -9.11
N TYR A 60 -19.63 2.40 -8.63
CA TYR A 60 -18.28 1.82 -8.63
C TYR A 60 -18.20 0.54 -7.81
N LEU A 61 -18.75 0.55 -6.59
CA LEU A 61 -18.80 -0.64 -5.73
C LEU A 61 -19.67 -1.76 -6.33
N ALA A 62 -20.73 -1.43 -7.07
CA ALA A 62 -21.51 -2.41 -7.80
C ALA A 62 -20.74 -2.98 -9.00
N MET A 63 -20.05 -2.14 -9.77
CA MET A 63 -19.21 -2.56 -10.89
C MET A 63 -18.12 -3.54 -10.46
N ARG A 64 -17.49 -3.30 -9.31
CA ARG A 64 -16.43 -4.16 -8.73
C ARG A 64 -16.92 -5.56 -8.29
N GLN A 65 -18.22 -5.86 -8.38
CA GLN A 65 -18.78 -7.18 -8.10
C GLN A 65 -18.82 -8.09 -9.35
N PHE A 66 -18.54 -7.55 -10.53
CA PHE A 66 -18.51 -8.30 -11.78
C PHE A 66 -17.08 -8.61 -12.19
N ASP A 67 -16.85 -9.79 -12.75
CA ASP A 67 -15.60 -10.12 -13.43
C ASP A 67 -15.64 -9.51 -14.84
N LEU A 68 -14.92 -8.42 -15.02
CA LEU A 68 -14.93 -7.66 -16.28
C LEU A 68 -13.78 -8.03 -17.22
N ARG A 69 -12.85 -8.91 -16.83
CA ARG A 69 -11.60 -9.14 -17.58
C ARG A 69 -11.85 -9.49 -19.05
N HIS A 70 -12.75 -10.43 -19.32
CA HIS A 70 -13.10 -10.82 -20.68
C HIS A 70 -13.73 -9.70 -21.50
N LEU A 71 -14.62 -8.90 -20.89
CA LEU A 71 -15.21 -7.75 -21.56
C LEU A 71 -14.16 -6.66 -21.83
N GLN A 72 -13.27 -6.41 -20.87
CA GLN A 72 -12.18 -5.43 -21.01
C GLN A 72 -11.20 -5.80 -22.13
N ASP A 73 -10.85 -7.07 -22.25
CA ASP A 73 -9.98 -7.57 -23.33
C ASP A 73 -10.63 -7.37 -24.70
N ARG A 74 -11.92 -7.74 -24.82
CA ARG A 74 -12.68 -7.56 -26.07
C ARG A 74 -12.86 -6.08 -26.45
N LEU A 75 -13.11 -5.21 -25.46
CA LEU A 75 -13.16 -3.76 -25.67
C LEU A 75 -11.81 -3.23 -26.17
N ALA A 76 -10.70 -3.63 -25.55
CA ALA A 76 -9.36 -3.21 -25.94
C ALA A 76 -8.99 -3.70 -27.35
N GLN A 77 -9.32 -4.95 -27.69
CA GLN A 77 -9.14 -5.51 -29.04
C GLN A 77 -9.94 -4.76 -30.10
N ALA A 78 -11.12 -4.26 -29.75
CA ALA A 78 -11.94 -3.41 -30.60
C ALA A 78 -11.51 -1.93 -30.64
N GLY A 79 -10.40 -1.57 -29.98
CA GLY A 79 -9.90 -0.18 -29.92
C GLY A 79 -10.72 0.74 -29.01
N LEU A 80 -11.58 0.19 -28.16
CA LEU A 80 -12.44 0.93 -27.23
C LEU A 80 -11.79 1.04 -25.84
N SER A 81 -12.28 1.98 -25.03
CA SER A 81 -11.84 2.13 -23.64
C SER A 81 -12.18 0.87 -22.83
N SER A 82 -11.16 0.28 -22.18
CA SER A 82 -11.30 -0.92 -21.35
C SER A 82 -11.91 -0.65 -19.97
N LEU A 83 -12.61 0.48 -19.78
CA LEU A 83 -13.23 0.90 -18.51
C LEU A 83 -12.25 1.12 -17.34
N GLY A 84 -10.94 1.06 -17.54
CA GLY A 84 -9.93 1.17 -16.49
C GLY A 84 -9.75 2.57 -15.86
N ARG A 85 -10.54 3.57 -16.30
CA ARG A 85 -10.61 4.91 -15.70
C ARG A 85 -12.06 5.34 -15.42
N SER A 86 -12.97 4.38 -15.31
CA SER A 86 -14.39 4.65 -15.12
C SER A 86 -14.74 5.05 -13.68
N GLU A 87 -13.80 4.92 -12.72
CA GLU A 87 -14.04 5.14 -11.29
C GLU A 87 -14.56 6.55 -10.99
N ALA A 88 -14.09 7.54 -11.76
CA ALA A 88 -14.52 8.93 -11.61
C ALA A 88 -15.99 9.15 -12.04
N SER A 89 -16.52 8.33 -12.96
CA SER A 89 -17.89 8.47 -13.49
C SER A 89 -18.35 7.19 -14.21
N VAL A 90 -18.85 6.22 -13.44
CA VAL A 90 -19.10 4.86 -13.93
C VAL A 90 -20.22 4.83 -14.98
N ILE A 91 -21.40 5.35 -14.62
CA ILE A 91 -22.58 5.32 -15.51
C ILE A 91 -22.36 6.16 -16.77
N ALA A 92 -21.72 7.33 -16.65
CA ALA A 92 -21.40 8.16 -17.81
C ALA A 92 -20.45 7.46 -18.79
N THR A 93 -19.44 6.74 -18.26
CA THR A 93 -18.50 5.98 -19.09
C THR A 93 -19.23 4.86 -19.84
N LEU A 94 -20.11 4.12 -19.15
CA LEU A 94 -20.91 3.06 -19.78
C LEU A 94 -21.89 3.62 -20.80
N ASP A 95 -22.59 4.73 -20.50
CA ASP A 95 -23.51 5.38 -21.42
C ASP A 95 -22.79 5.90 -22.67
N SER A 96 -21.58 6.47 -22.50
CA SER A 96 -20.73 6.91 -23.62
C SER A 96 -20.28 5.73 -24.49
N LEU A 97 -19.92 4.60 -23.87
CA LEU A 97 -19.54 3.38 -24.59
C LEU A 97 -20.72 2.79 -25.36
N ILE A 98 -21.90 2.73 -24.74
CA ILE A 98 -23.15 2.29 -25.38
C ILE A 98 -23.48 3.18 -26.58
N GLU A 99 -23.32 4.50 -26.45
CA GLU A 99 -23.56 5.46 -27.53
C GLU A 99 -22.63 5.21 -28.73
N VAL A 100 -21.33 5.04 -28.48
CA VAL A 100 -20.34 4.73 -29.53
C VAL A 100 -20.65 3.40 -30.21
N LEU A 101 -20.95 2.36 -29.41
CA LEU A 101 -21.27 1.04 -29.94
C LEU A 101 -22.56 1.06 -30.77
N LYS A 102 -23.61 1.75 -30.34
CA LYS A 102 -24.85 1.91 -31.12
C LYS A 102 -24.59 2.53 -32.49
N ARG A 103 -23.82 3.62 -32.54
CA ARG A 103 -23.43 4.28 -33.80
C ARG A 103 -22.61 3.36 -34.71
N ALA A 104 -21.78 2.50 -34.12
CA ALA A 104 -20.95 1.56 -34.88
C ALA A 104 -21.74 0.36 -35.41
N THR A 105 -22.78 -0.09 -34.70
CA THR A 105 -23.52 -1.33 -35.02
C THR A 105 -24.86 -1.11 -35.72
N ASP A 106 -25.38 0.12 -35.73
CA ASP A 106 -26.66 0.48 -36.36
C ASP A 106 -26.52 1.75 -37.20
N LYS A 107 -26.59 1.58 -38.53
CA LYS A 107 -26.47 2.68 -39.51
C LYS A 107 -27.64 3.65 -39.49
N HIS A 108 -28.77 3.24 -38.92
CA HIS A 108 -29.98 4.07 -38.80
C HIS A 108 -30.11 4.69 -37.41
N TYR A 109 -29.12 4.50 -36.53
CA TYR A 109 -29.13 5.07 -35.20
C TYR A 109 -29.05 6.60 -35.26
N LEU A 110 -30.10 7.26 -34.76
CA LEU A 110 -30.14 8.70 -34.57
C LEU A 110 -29.85 9.01 -33.09
N PRO A 111 -28.79 9.78 -32.78
CA PRO A 111 -28.50 10.19 -31.41
C PRO A 111 -29.68 10.97 -30.83
N GLY A 112 -30.06 10.68 -29.59
CA GLY A 112 -31.02 11.52 -28.86
C GLY A 112 -30.41 12.87 -28.47
N GLU A 113 -31.25 13.84 -28.13
CA GLU A 113 -30.86 15.11 -27.49
C GLU A 113 -30.36 14.86 -26.06
N LYS A 114 -29.21 14.21 -25.89
CA LYS A 114 -28.53 14.12 -24.60
C LYS A 114 -27.46 15.20 -24.53
N ASN A 115 -27.58 16.07 -23.53
CA ASN A 115 -26.55 17.05 -23.20
C ASN A 115 -25.26 16.33 -22.78
N ALA A 116 -24.25 16.33 -23.66
CA ALA A 116 -22.92 15.82 -23.37
C ALA A 116 -22.26 16.48 -22.13
N GLY A 117 -22.76 17.64 -21.70
CA GLY A 117 -22.22 18.44 -20.60
C GLY A 117 -22.58 18.00 -19.18
N GLU A 118 -23.67 17.26 -18.94
CA GLU A 118 -24.06 16.88 -17.56
C GLU A 118 -23.22 15.72 -16.98
N TYR A 119 -22.57 14.96 -17.85
CA TYR A 119 -21.88 13.70 -17.53
C TYR A 119 -20.39 13.73 -17.91
N GLY A 120 -19.86 14.90 -18.28
CA GLY A 120 -18.51 15.04 -18.79
C GLY A 120 -17.46 14.52 -17.80
N PHE A 121 -16.46 13.82 -18.33
CA PHE A 121 -15.31 13.27 -17.60
C PHE A 121 -14.63 14.30 -16.67
N ASN A 122 -14.73 15.60 -16.99
CA ASN A 122 -14.13 16.68 -16.21
C ASN A 122 -14.91 17.04 -14.93
N ARG A 123 -16.20 16.68 -14.80
CA ARG A 123 -16.99 17.08 -13.62
C ARG A 123 -16.51 16.38 -12.35
N GLY A 124 -16.10 15.12 -12.46
CA GLY A 124 -15.50 14.39 -11.33
C GLY A 124 -14.21 15.05 -10.85
N GLN A 125 -13.35 15.50 -11.77
CA GLN A 125 -12.13 16.22 -11.44
C GLN A 125 -12.41 17.58 -10.79
N GLN A 126 -13.37 18.34 -11.32
CA GLN A 126 -13.79 19.62 -10.71
C GLN A 126 -14.31 19.43 -9.29
N LEU A 127 -15.15 18.42 -9.05
CA LEU A 127 -15.65 18.09 -7.71
C LEU A 127 -14.52 17.65 -6.78
N LEU A 128 -13.55 16.88 -7.29
CA LEU A 128 -12.39 16.47 -6.51
C LEU A 128 -11.53 17.67 -6.11
N GLU A 129 -11.24 18.59 -7.04
CA GLU A 129 -10.50 19.82 -6.77
C GLU A 129 -11.25 20.70 -5.76
N GLN A 130 -12.57 20.87 -5.93
CA GLN A 130 -13.40 21.61 -4.99
C GLN A 130 -13.36 21.01 -3.58
N HIS A 131 -13.65 19.71 -3.43
CA HIS A 131 -13.65 19.05 -2.12
C HIS A 131 -12.25 19.02 -1.48
N THR A 132 -11.19 18.95 -2.30
CA THR A 132 -9.81 19.04 -1.81
C THR A 132 -9.56 20.39 -1.15
N ILE A 133 -9.99 21.48 -1.79
CA ILE A 133 -9.87 22.84 -1.25
C ILE A 133 -10.74 23.01 0.00
N GLU A 134 -11.97 22.50 -0.01
CA GLU A 134 -12.87 22.56 1.15
C GLU A 134 -12.31 21.81 2.36
N LEU A 135 -11.62 20.68 2.15
CA LEU A 135 -11.10 19.83 3.21
C LEU A 135 -9.71 20.24 3.72
N PHE A 136 -8.80 20.62 2.81
CA PHE A 136 -7.39 20.87 3.13
C PHE A 136 -6.96 22.34 2.97
N GLY A 137 -7.85 23.21 2.48
CA GLY A 137 -7.52 24.58 2.12
C GLY A 137 -6.95 24.72 0.70
N PRO A 138 -6.62 25.96 0.28
CA PRO A 138 -6.11 26.22 -1.06
C PRO A 138 -4.77 25.51 -1.33
N PHE A 139 -4.50 25.24 -2.61
CA PHE A 139 -3.20 24.73 -3.05
C PHE A 139 -2.08 25.74 -2.80
N HIS A 140 -0.88 25.24 -2.53
CA HIS A 140 0.32 26.08 -2.45
C HIS A 140 0.74 26.56 -3.85
N GLU A 141 1.37 27.73 -3.94
CA GLU A 141 1.74 28.39 -5.21
C GLU A 141 2.54 27.49 -6.17
N HIS A 142 3.33 26.55 -5.64
CA HIS A 142 4.22 25.68 -6.41
C HIS A 142 3.79 24.21 -6.43
N GLY A 143 2.57 23.87 -5.98
CA GLY A 143 2.17 22.46 -5.93
C GLY A 143 0.68 22.24 -5.67
N ARG A 144 0.14 21.21 -6.34
CA ARG A 144 -1.24 20.73 -6.14
C ARG A 144 -1.34 19.61 -5.10
N ALA A 145 -0.22 19.22 -4.48
CA ALA A 145 -0.20 18.15 -3.50
C ALA A 145 -0.35 18.71 -2.08
N HIS A 146 -1.19 18.05 -1.28
CA HIS A 146 -1.29 18.25 0.16
C HIS A 146 -0.42 17.23 0.88
N VAL A 147 0.31 17.64 1.91
CA VAL A 147 1.25 16.80 2.64
C VAL A 147 0.65 16.40 3.99
N MET A 148 0.39 15.10 4.14
CA MET A 148 -0.02 14.51 5.40
C MET A 148 1.20 13.97 6.15
N VAL A 149 1.39 14.42 7.39
CA VAL A 149 2.47 13.94 8.27
C VAL A 149 1.85 13.19 9.45
N THR A 150 2.33 11.98 9.71
CA THR A 150 1.98 11.26 10.95
C THR A 150 2.84 11.82 12.07
N LEU A 151 2.22 12.51 13.02
CA LEU A 151 2.94 13.18 14.09
C LEU A 151 3.41 12.16 15.14
N PRO A 152 4.67 12.25 15.60
CA PRO A 152 5.18 11.37 16.63
C PRO A 152 4.73 11.87 18.03
N THR A 153 4.94 11.05 19.05
CA THR A 153 4.52 11.35 20.43
C THR A 153 5.09 12.68 20.95
N GLU A 154 6.33 13.02 20.57
CA GLU A 154 7.03 14.23 20.97
C GLU A 154 6.33 15.51 20.50
N ALA A 155 5.54 15.44 19.42
CA ALA A 155 4.76 16.58 18.92
C ALA A 155 3.74 17.11 19.94
N SER A 156 3.46 16.34 21.01
CA SER A 156 2.60 16.77 22.11
C SER A 156 3.25 17.82 23.03
N TRP A 157 4.58 17.87 23.12
CA TRP A 157 5.33 18.84 23.94
C TRP A 157 6.37 19.65 23.17
N ASP A 158 6.87 19.17 22.04
CA ASP A 158 7.79 19.91 21.17
C ASP A 158 7.03 20.74 20.14
N TYR A 159 6.76 22.00 20.50
CA TYR A 159 6.14 22.96 19.59
C TYR A 159 7.02 23.28 18.38
N THR A 160 8.35 23.28 18.53
CA THR A 160 9.30 23.63 17.46
C THR A 160 9.25 22.61 16.34
N LEU A 161 9.10 21.32 16.69
CA LEU A 161 8.86 20.27 15.72
C LEU A 161 7.59 20.57 14.89
N VAL A 162 6.46 20.84 15.55
CA VAL A 162 5.18 21.07 14.87
C VAL A 162 5.21 22.31 13.98
N SER A 163 5.76 23.42 14.49
CA SER A 163 5.87 24.67 13.73
C SER A 163 6.76 24.50 12.50
N SER A 164 7.91 23.83 12.64
CA SER A 164 8.82 23.56 11.51
C SER A 164 8.15 22.69 10.42
N LEU A 165 7.33 21.71 10.80
CA LEU A 165 6.59 20.88 9.84
C LEU A 165 5.56 21.70 9.05
N LEU A 166 4.84 22.60 9.72
CA LEU A 166 3.90 23.51 9.07
C LEU A 166 4.60 24.47 8.12
N GLU A 167 5.76 25.00 8.53
CA GLU A 167 6.60 25.88 7.71
C GLU A 167 7.05 25.17 6.42
N LYS A 168 7.47 23.90 6.54
CA LYS A 168 7.92 23.05 5.41
C LYS A 168 6.77 22.51 4.53
N GLY A 169 5.51 22.82 4.85
CA GLY A 169 4.38 22.54 3.96
C GLY A 169 3.48 21.38 4.39
N MET A 170 3.51 20.96 5.65
CA MET A 170 2.47 20.08 6.20
C MET A 170 1.10 20.76 6.13
N THR A 171 0.14 20.13 5.46
CA THR A 171 -1.25 20.60 5.37
C THR A 171 -2.24 19.67 6.07
N CYS A 172 -1.78 18.49 6.48
CA CYS A 172 -2.57 17.58 7.31
C CYS A 172 -1.71 16.91 8.39
N ALA A 173 -2.10 17.09 9.65
CA ALA A 173 -1.54 16.41 10.80
C ALA A 173 -2.35 15.14 11.10
N ARG A 174 -1.74 13.97 10.87
CA ARG A 174 -2.32 12.67 11.23
C ARG A 174 -1.90 12.27 12.64
N ILE A 175 -2.87 12.03 13.50
CA ILE A 175 -2.69 11.48 14.84
C ILE A 175 -3.11 10.01 14.81
N ASN A 176 -2.12 9.12 14.95
CA ASN A 176 -2.36 7.68 14.93
C ASN A 176 -2.86 7.22 16.31
N CYS A 177 -4.18 7.12 16.46
CA CYS A 177 -4.86 6.76 17.72
C CYS A 177 -4.71 5.27 18.08
N ALA A 178 -3.90 4.53 17.31
CA ALA A 178 -3.50 3.17 17.59
C ALA A 178 -2.33 3.08 18.59
N HIS A 179 -1.76 4.24 18.92
CA HIS A 179 -0.70 4.49 19.89
C HIS A 179 -1.05 5.74 20.71
N ASP A 180 -0.29 5.99 21.77
CA ASP A 180 -0.48 7.12 22.70
C ASP A 180 -1.87 7.14 23.36
N ASP A 181 -2.20 8.26 24.00
CA ASP A 181 -3.41 8.45 24.79
C ASP A 181 -4.04 9.83 24.52
N PRO A 182 -5.30 10.07 24.98
CA PRO A 182 -6.00 11.33 24.75
C PRO A 182 -5.27 12.58 25.28
N VAL A 183 -4.45 12.47 26.32
CA VAL A 183 -3.71 13.62 26.88
C VAL A 183 -2.63 14.05 25.88
N LEU A 184 -1.90 13.08 25.34
CA LEU A 184 -0.88 13.31 24.32
C LEU A 184 -1.50 13.83 23.01
N TRP A 185 -2.59 13.22 22.53
CA TRP A 185 -3.30 13.69 21.34
C TRP A 185 -3.78 15.13 21.49
N GLN A 186 -4.31 15.51 22.67
CA GLN A 186 -4.72 16.88 22.93
C GLN A 186 -3.52 17.85 22.91
N GLY A 187 -2.35 17.42 23.40
CA GLY A 187 -1.11 18.19 23.28
C GLY A 187 -0.74 18.46 21.83
N ILE A 188 -0.78 17.42 20.99
CA ILE A 188 -0.52 17.54 19.55
C ILE A 188 -1.51 18.53 18.91
N ILE A 189 -2.81 18.38 19.19
CA ILE A 189 -3.86 19.26 18.65
C ILE A 189 -3.61 20.72 19.04
N ARG A 190 -3.27 20.98 20.32
CA ARG A 190 -2.96 22.34 20.78
C ARG A 190 -1.77 22.94 20.03
N ASN A 191 -0.69 22.18 19.85
CA ASN A 191 0.49 22.65 19.14
C ASN A 191 0.20 22.92 17.65
N VAL A 192 -0.57 22.07 16.97
CA VAL A 192 -0.99 22.29 15.58
C VAL A 192 -1.82 23.57 15.47
N ARG A 193 -2.86 23.72 16.31
CA ARG A 193 -3.76 24.89 16.28
C ARG A 193 -3.02 26.19 16.60
N ARG A 194 -2.06 26.13 17.53
CA ARG A 194 -1.16 27.24 17.83
C ARG A 194 -0.33 27.64 16.60
N ALA A 195 0.32 26.67 15.94
CA ALA A 195 1.14 26.92 14.77
C ALA A 195 0.33 27.48 13.59
N GLU A 196 -0.89 26.99 13.36
CA GLU A 196 -1.80 27.54 12.35
C GLU A 196 -2.12 29.02 12.61
N THR A 197 -2.40 29.36 13.88
CA THR A 197 -2.74 30.73 14.29
C THR A 197 -1.54 31.67 14.12
N GLU A 198 -0.36 31.25 14.58
CA GLU A 198 0.86 32.06 14.49
C GLU A 198 1.34 32.25 13.04
N MET A 199 1.13 31.27 12.16
CA MET A 199 1.61 31.30 10.77
C MET A 199 0.57 31.73 9.73
N GLY A 200 -0.71 31.84 10.11
CA GLY A 200 -1.80 32.10 9.17
C GLY A 200 -1.96 31.01 8.10
N ARG A 201 -1.63 29.76 8.43
CA ARG A 201 -1.70 28.59 7.53
C ARG A 201 -2.74 27.60 8.03
N SER A 202 -3.45 26.95 7.11
CA SER A 202 -4.41 25.89 7.44
C SER A 202 -3.73 24.52 7.52
N CYS A 203 -4.13 23.70 8.49
CA CYS A 203 -3.71 22.33 8.68
C CYS A 203 -4.87 21.46 9.22
N CYS A 204 -5.33 20.54 8.38
CA CYS A 204 -6.36 19.59 8.75
C CYS A 204 -5.81 18.60 9.78
N ILE A 205 -6.58 18.28 10.84
CA ILE A 205 -6.20 17.24 11.80
C ILE A 205 -7.01 15.99 11.50
N LEU A 206 -6.32 14.89 11.17
CA LEU A 206 -6.90 13.58 10.95
C LEU A 206 -6.65 12.69 12.17
N MET A 207 -7.72 12.33 12.87
CA MET A 207 -7.71 11.31 13.91
C MET A 207 -7.84 9.93 13.27
N ASP A 208 -6.73 9.19 13.19
CA ASP A 208 -6.69 7.85 12.58
C ASP A 208 -6.92 6.75 13.63
N LEU A 209 -8.10 6.17 13.60
CA LEU A 209 -8.54 5.17 14.58
C LEU A 209 -7.83 3.83 14.38
N ALA A 210 -7.47 3.18 15.48
CA ALA A 210 -6.71 1.92 15.48
C ALA A 210 -7.32 0.78 14.66
N GLY A 211 -8.66 0.76 14.56
CA GLY A 211 -9.43 -0.31 13.94
C GLY A 211 -9.26 -1.67 14.63
N HIS A 212 -9.77 -2.73 13.99
CA HIS A 212 -9.58 -4.11 14.44
C HIS A 212 -8.15 -4.56 14.13
N LYS A 213 -7.37 -4.87 15.16
CA LYS A 213 -5.98 -5.36 15.02
C LYS A 213 -5.92 -6.86 15.29
N ILE A 214 -5.65 -7.65 14.26
CA ILE A 214 -5.19 -9.03 14.44
C ILE A 214 -3.72 -8.95 14.87
N ARG A 215 -3.37 -9.59 15.98
CA ARG A 215 -2.01 -9.65 16.52
C ARG A 215 -1.70 -11.09 16.88
N THR A 216 -0.45 -11.51 16.68
CA THR A 216 0.04 -12.76 17.27
C THR A 216 0.15 -12.58 18.78
N GLY A 217 -0.02 -13.67 19.52
CA GLY A 217 0.45 -13.71 20.91
C GLY A 217 1.99 -13.67 20.96
N PRO A 218 2.56 -13.69 22.18
CA PRO A 218 3.98 -13.91 22.35
C PRO A 218 4.43 -15.16 21.59
N ILE A 219 5.50 -15.03 20.80
CA ILE A 219 6.12 -16.17 20.11
C ILE A 219 7.34 -16.57 20.92
N ALA A 220 7.39 -17.84 21.34
CA ALA A 220 8.58 -18.38 21.99
C ALA A 220 9.74 -18.37 20.98
N LEU A 221 10.78 -17.59 21.28
CA LEU A 221 12.02 -17.62 20.51
C LEU A 221 12.72 -18.96 20.80
N GLY A 222 13.19 -19.63 19.75
CA GLY A 222 14.06 -20.80 19.89
C GLY A 222 15.43 -20.43 20.45
N PRO A 223 16.32 -21.43 20.67
CA PRO A 223 17.69 -21.17 21.10
C PRO A 223 18.38 -20.18 20.15
N PRO A 224 19.17 -19.21 20.66
CA PRO A 224 19.85 -18.25 19.81
C PRO A 224 20.84 -18.96 18.87
N ILE A 225 20.71 -18.72 17.57
CA ILE A 225 21.64 -19.23 16.56
C ILE A 225 22.73 -18.18 16.34
N HIS A 226 23.99 -18.54 16.61
CA HIS A 226 25.12 -17.68 16.28
C HIS A 226 25.62 -17.95 14.85
N HIS A 227 25.68 -16.92 14.02
CA HIS A 227 26.19 -17.01 12.66
C HIS A 227 27.68 -16.68 12.60
N ILE A 228 28.52 -17.71 12.49
CA ILE A 228 29.96 -17.54 12.22
C ILE A 228 30.11 -17.08 10.75
N ARG A 229 30.42 -15.80 10.54
CA ARG A 229 30.54 -15.22 9.19
C ARG A 229 32.00 -15.24 8.73
N VAL A 230 32.24 -15.91 7.61
CA VAL A 230 33.47 -15.77 6.80
C VAL A 230 33.31 -14.57 5.87
N GLN A 231 34.42 -13.89 5.55
CA GLN A 231 34.39 -12.86 4.49
C GLN A 231 34.47 -13.55 3.14
N LYS A 232 33.62 -13.09 2.20
CA LYS A 232 33.55 -13.61 0.84
C LYS A 232 33.68 -12.48 -0.17
N ASP A 233 34.28 -12.77 -1.33
CA ASP A 233 34.29 -11.83 -2.45
C ASP A 233 32.94 -11.81 -3.21
N ARG A 234 32.89 -11.03 -4.29
CA ARG A 234 31.70 -10.89 -5.16
C ARG A 234 31.30 -12.19 -5.87
N THR A 235 32.21 -13.17 -5.96
CA THR A 235 31.95 -14.49 -6.57
C THR A 235 31.51 -15.52 -5.52
N GLY A 236 31.54 -15.17 -4.23
CA GLY A 236 31.17 -16.06 -3.13
C GLY A 236 32.34 -16.88 -2.59
N MET A 237 33.56 -16.67 -3.08
CA MET A 237 34.76 -17.34 -2.59
C MET A 237 35.20 -16.74 -1.25
N VAL A 238 35.58 -17.61 -0.31
CA VAL A 238 36.04 -17.18 1.03
C VAL A 238 37.40 -16.50 0.91
N VAL A 239 37.48 -15.24 1.33
CA VAL A 239 38.71 -14.42 1.30
C VAL A 239 39.31 -14.19 2.68
N ALA A 240 38.51 -14.33 3.75
CA ALA A 240 39.02 -14.34 5.12
C ALA A 240 38.17 -15.24 6.03
N PRO A 241 38.79 -15.94 6.99
CA PRO A 241 38.06 -16.77 7.94
C PRO A 241 37.23 -15.92 8.92
N GLY A 242 36.17 -16.53 9.46
CA GLY A 242 35.47 -16.01 10.62
C GLY A 242 36.15 -16.51 11.89
N TYR A 243 36.29 -15.66 12.89
CA TYR A 243 36.94 -16.00 14.15
C TYR A 243 35.94 -16.13 15.29
N LEU A 244 36.25 -17.01 16.23
CA LEU A 244 35.57 -17.19 17.50
C LEU A 244 36.59 -17.61 18.54
N ILE A 245 36.23 -17.50 19.81
CA ILE A 245 37.08 -17.91 20.93
C ILE A 245 36.53 -19.20 21.51
N LEU A 246 37.38 -20.22 21.65
CA LEU A 246 37.06 -21.44 22.41
C LEU A 246 37.54 -21.24 23.86
N THR A 247 36.67 -21.47 24.84
CA THR A 247 37.01 -21.30 26.26
C THR A 247 36.55 -22.51 27.07
N SER A 248 37.20 -22.77 28.21
CA SER A 248 36.75 -23.79 29.15
C SER A 248 35.86 -23.26 30.28
N ASN A 249 35.64 -21.95 30.34
CA ASN A 249 34.83 -21.31 31.37
C ASN A 249 33.45 -20.97 30.81
N ALA A 250 32.40 -21.45 31.48
CA ALA A 250 31.01 -21.29 31.07
C ALA A 250 30.43 -19.90 31.37
N GLU A 251 31.17 -19.03 32.08
CA GLU A 251 30.68 -17.75 32.57
C GLU A 251 31.33 -16.58 31.82
N SER A 252 30.65 -16.12 30.78
CA SER A 252 30.33 -14.70 30.52
C SER A 252 30.05 -14.50 29.02
N PRO A 253 28.82 -14.15 28.61
CA PRO A 253 28.62 -13.51 27.32
C PRO A 253 29.40 -12.18 27.36
N SER A 254 30.33 -11.98 26.42
CA SER A 254 31.11 -10.75 26.37
C SER A 254 30.19 -9.56 26.10
N VAL A 255 30.25 -8.55 26.98
CA VAL A 255 29.53 -7.27 26.87
C VAL A 255 30.19 -6.35 25.83
N ASP A 256 31.29 -6.79 25.20
CA ASP A 256 32.08 -6.00 24.27
C ASP A 256 32.14 -6.63 22.87
N ASN A 257 32.50 -5.81 21.87
CA ASN A 257 32.70 -6.15 20.45
C ASN A 257 33.77 -7.24 20.17
N SER A 258 34.19 -7.99 21.20
CA SER A 258 35.06 -9.14 21.14
C SER A 258 34.38 -10.34 20.45
N LEU A 259 35.19 -11.18 19.80
CA LEU A 259 34.76 -12.39 19.12
C LEU A 259 33.85 -13.28 19.98
N PHE A 260 32.89 -13.95 19.35
CA PHE A 260 31.95 -14.86 20.03
C PHE A 260 32.70 -15.97 20.77
N LYS A 261 32.33 -16.22 22.03
CA LYS A 261 32.95 -17.23 22.89
C LYS A 261 32.10 -18.50 22.94
N VAL A 262 32.72 -19.65 22.67
CA VAL A 262 32.11 -20.98 22.75
C VAL A 262 32.78 -21.75 23.88
N SER A 263 31.98 -22.15 24.88
CA SER A 263 32.46 -23.01 25.95
C SER A 263 32.59 -24.46 25.45
N ILE A 264 33.77 -25.06 25.66
CA ILE A 264 34.07 -26.45 25.33
C ILE A 264 34.55 -27.21 26.59
N PRO A 265 34.36 -28.55 26.65
CA PRO A 265 34.80 -29.33 27.80
C PRO A 265 36.30 -29.13 28.13
N LYS A 266 36.64 -28.95 29.41
CA LYS A 266 38.03 -28.79 29.88
C LYS A 266 39.01 -29.83 29.29
N PRO A 267 38.69 -31.15 29.24
CA PRO A 267 39.60 -32.14 28.66
C PRO A 267 39.83 -31.96 27.16
N LEU A 268 38.86 -31.37 26.44
CA LEU A 268 39.02 -31.03 25.02
C LEU A 268 39.85 -29.77 24.87
N HIS A 269 39.58 -28.73 25.66
CA HIS A 269 40.33 -27.48 25.66
C HIS A 269 41.82 -27.69 25.91
N GLN A 270 42.19 -28.54 26.87
CA GLN A 270 43.59 -28.87 27.18
C GLN A 270 44.35 -29.57 26.04
N LYS A 271 43.65 -30.13 25.05
CA LYS A 271 44.24 -30.79 23.88
C LYS A 271 44.42 -29.85 22.70
N LEU A 272 43.91 -28.62 22.77
CA LEU A 272 44.00 -27.66 21.68
C LEU A 272 45.36 -26.96 21.68
N ALA A 273 45.96 -26.86 20.50
CA ALA A 273 47.18 -26.13 20.23
C ALA A 273 47.07 -25.51 18.82
N PRO A 274 47.80 -24.42 18.52
CA PRO A 274 47.82 -23.83 17.19
C PRO A 274 48.05 -24.89 16.08
N GLY A 275 47.22 -24.85 15.04
CA GLY A 275 47.25 -25.79 13.93
C GLY A 275 46.33 -27.02 14.07
N ILE A 276 45.76 -27.28 15.25
CA ILE A 276 44.78 -28.37 15.44
C ILE A 276 43.44 -27.99 14.80
N TYR A 277 42.78 -29.00 14.21
CA TYR A 277 41.43 -28.88 13.67
C TYR A 277 40.40 -29.51 14.62
N LEU A 278 39.37 -28.75 14.95
CA LEU A 278 38.23 -29.21 15.75
C LEU A 278 37.00 -29.40 14.84
N GLY A 279 36.53 -30.63 14.73
CA GLY A 279 35.29 -30.96 14.01
C GLY A 279 34.05 -30.67 14.87
N PHE A 280 33.00 -30.12 14.26
CA PHE A 280 31.69 -29.93 14.89
C PHE A 280 30.56 -30.10 13.89
N ILE A 281 29.34 -30.30 14.40
CA ILE A 281 28.11 -30.36 13.60
C ILE A 281 27.36 -29.04 13.80
N ASP A 282 27.03 -28.36 12.69
CA ASP A 282 26.25 -27.11 12.73
C ASP A 282 24.75 -27.35 12.95
N TYR A 283 23.98 -26.27 13.17
CA TYR A 283 22.51 -26.35 13.36
C TYR A 283 21.76 -26.97 12.15
N GLN A 284 22.40 -27.09 10.99
CA GLN A 284 21.86 -27.74 9.80
C GLN A 284 22.33 -29.20 9.65
N ASN A 285 22.89 -29.81 10.71
CA ASN A 285 23.45 -31.16 10.72
C ASN A 285 24.61 -31.37 9.72
N LYS A 286 25.38 -30.32 9.40
CA LYS A 286 26.52 -30.44 8.51
C LYS A 286 27.84 -30.42 9.28
N GLN A 287 28.75 -31.31 8.90
CA GLN A 287 30.10 -31.35 9.46
C GLN A 287 30.90 -30.11 9.07
N ARG A 288 31.57 -29.50 10.04
CA ARG A 288 32.40 -28.31 9.91
C ARG A 288 33.68 -28.47 10.72
N TYR A 289 34.66 -27.61 10.43
CA TYR A 289 35.95 -27.61 11.11
C TYR A 289 36.32 -26.19 11.51
N LEU A 290 36.86 -26.05 12.72
CA LEU A 290 37.57 -24.86 13.19
C LEU A 290 39.05 -25.18 13.23
N LYS A 291 39.90 -24.29 12.73
CA LYS A 291 41.34 -24.37 12.91
C LYS A 291 41.72 -23.50 14.11
N VAL A 292 42.47 -24.05 15.07
CA VAL A 292 43.05 -23.26 16.16
C VAL A 292 44.14 -22.38 15.59
N ASP A 293 43.92 -21.08 15.59
CA ASP A 293 44.86 -20.08 15.06
C ASP A 293 45.90 -19.71 16.12
N ASN A 294 45.43 -19.23 17.28
CA ASN A 294 46.26 -18.86 18.42
C ASN A 294 45.73 -19.50 19.71
N ALA A 295 46.62 -19.76 20.67
CA ALA A 295 46.26 -20.23 22.01
C ALA A 295 46.78 -19.21 23.03
N ASP A 296 45.86 -18.61 23.76
CA ASP A 296 46.19 -17.61 24.79
C ASP A 296 46.37 -18.34 26.12
N ASN A 297 47.63 -18.57 26.52
CA ASN A 297 47.98 -19.30 27.74
C ASN A 297 47.92 -18.39 28.96
N GLY A 298 46.82 -17.65 29.17
CA GLY A 298 46.54 -16.94 30.43
C GLY A 298 47.72 -16.17 31.04
N SER A 299 48.58 -15.58 30.20
CA SER A 299 49.59 -14.63 30.65
C SER A 299 48.88 -13.30 30.72
N THR A 300 48.46 -12.88 31.91
CA THR A 300 48.11 -11.49 32.21
C THR A 300 49.28 -10.61 31.82
N ASP A 301 49.26 -10.11 30.58
CA ASP A 301 49.78 -8.82 30.14
C ASP A 301 49.47 -8.64 28.65
N ARG A 302 48.27 -8.13 28.35
CA ARG A 302 47.97 -7.04 27.40
C ARG A 302 46.47 -6.86 27.19
#